data_AF-A0A5B8VCM5-F1
#
_entry.id   AF-A0A5B8VCM5-F1
#
_cell.length_a   1.000
_cell.length_b   1.000
_cell.length_c   1.000
_cell.angle_alpha   90.00
_cell.angle_beta   90.00
_cell.angle_gamma   90.00
#
_symmetry.space_group_name_H-M   'P 1'
#
loop_
_entity.id
_entity.type
_entity.pdbx_description
1 polymer ?
#
loop_
_entity_poly.entity_id
_entity_poly.type
_entity_poly.pdbx_seq_one_letter_code
_entity_poly.pdbx_strand_id
1 'polypeptide(L)'
;MATKKDNPAVVVPPPLIYVAVFFLSLMLQKYFPINNSFFTSGSSKITGLVLMAIALLFILPALLKFAQSKNTLMTIRPANSLQTNGIYKISRNPMYAGLIFLYSGIGMLKGNWWTFILIPVIIIIVQLYVIKGEENYLQRAFGEAYIQYRKKVRRWI
;
A
#
# COMPACT_ATOMS: atom_id res chain seq x y z
N MET A 1 -29.46 9.06 -21.58
CA MET A 1 -28.22 8.28 -21.41
C MET A 1 -27.72 8.47 -19.98
N ALA A 2 -27.76 7.45 -19.13
CA ALA A 2 -27.21 7.52 -17.79
C ALA A 2 -25.67 7.69 -17.90
N THR A 3 -25.13 8.79 -17.38
CA THR A 3 -23.70 9.05 -17.34
C THR A 3 -23.03 7.94 -16.51
N LYS A 4 -22.28 7.07 -17.19
CA LYS A 4 -21.54 5.98 -16.55
C LYS A 4 -20.57 6.63 -15.55
N LYS A 5 -20.83 6.46 -14.25
CA LYS A 5 -20.02 7.04 -13.17
C LYS A 5 -18.57 6.56 -13.36
N ASP A 6 -17.67 7.48 -13.67
CA ASP A 6 -16.25 7.18 -13.89
C ASP A 6 -15.66 6.58 -12.60
N ASN A 7 -14.90 5.49 -12.75
CA ASN A 7 -14.33 4.76 -11.62
C ASN A 7 -12.84 4.43 -11.89
N PRO A 8 -12.06 4.16 -10.84
CA PRO A 8 -10.65 3.78 -10.97
C PRO A 8 -10.38 2.45 -11.67
N ALA A 9 -11.42 1.67 -12.02
CA ALA A 9 -11.32 0.32 -12.60
C ALA A 9 -10.44 -0.66 -11.79
N VAL A 10 -10.26 -0.43 -10.48
CA VAL A 10 -9.50 -1.32 -9.61
C VAL A 10 -10.39 -2.51 -9.23
N VAL A 11 -10.02 -3.70 -9.73
CA VAL A 11 -10.82 -4.94 -9.57
C VAL A 11 -10.55 -5.62 -8.24
N VAL A 12 -9.36 -5.44 -7.66
CA VAL A 12 -8.92 -6.15 -6.45
C VAL A 12 -8.57 -5.14 -5.35
N PRO A 13 -9.19 -5.22 -4.16
CA PRO A 13 -8.78 -4.46 -3.00
C PRO A 13 -7.27 -4.66 -2.72
N PRO A 14 -6.46 -3.59 -2.70
CA PRO A 14 -5.02 -3.71 -2.59
C PRO A 14 -4.52 -4.56 -1.42
N PRO A 15 -5.11 -4.50 -0.20
CA PRO A 15 -4.71 -5.37 0.91
C PRO A 15 -4.73 -6.87 0.58
N LEU A 16 -5.64 -7.32 -0.29
CA LEU A 16 -5.70 -8.73 -0.69
C LEU A 16 -4.46 -9.17 -1.47
N ILE A 17 -3.82 -8.27 -2.22
CA ILE A 17 -2.58 -8.55 -2.95
C ILE A 17 -1.46 -8.86 -1.93
N TYR A 18 -1.31 -8.04 -0.90
CA TYR A 18 -0.31 -8.25 0.16
C TYR A 18 -0.56 -9.57 0.90
N VAL A 19 -1.82 -9.85 1.26
CA VAL A 19 -2.20 -11.08 1.94
C VAL A 19 -1.92 -12.32 1.07
N ALA A 20 -2.31 -12.29 -0.20
CA ALA A 20 -2.08 -13.38 -1.13
C ALA A 20 -0.58 -13.66 -1.31
N VAL A 21 0.22 -12.60 -1.51
CA VAL A 21 1.68 -12.73 -1.65
C VAL A 21 2.34 -13.16 -0.33
N PHE A 22 1.76 -12.83 0.83
CA PHE A 22 2.21 -13.34 2.12
C PHE A 22 2.00 -14.84 2.25
N PHE A 23 0.81 -15.35 1.90
CA PHE A 23 0.58 -16.79 1.91
C PHE A 23 1.48 -17.51 0.90
N LEU A 24 1.70 -16.92 -0.27
CA LEU A 24 2.69 -17.43 -1.22
C LEU A 24 4.09 -17.49 -0.60
N SER A 25 4.52 -16.47 0.14
CA SER A 25 5.83 -16.47 0.80
C SER A 25 5.94 -17.59 1.85
N LEU A 26 4.87 -17.88 2.59
CA LEU A 26 4.83 -19.00 3.53
C LEU A 26 4.89 -20.35 2.82
N MET A 27 4.20 -20.50 1.69
CA MET A 27 4.27 -21.70 0.86
C MET A 27 5.68 -21.90 0.31
N LEU A 28 6.31 -20.85 -0.21
CA LEU A 28 7.70 -20.91 -0.69
C LEU A 28 8.66 -21.27 0.42
N GLN A 29 8.52 -20.71 1.63
CA GLN A 29 9.36 -21.10 2.77
C GLN A 29 9.16 -22.57 3.17
N LYS A 30 7.95 -23.11 3.01
CA LYS A 30 7.67 -24.52 3.29
C LYS A 30 8.31 -25.47 2.27
N TYR A 31 8.23 -25.14 0.98
CA TYR A 31 8.73 -26.01 -0.09
C TYR A 31 10.20 -25.76 -0.48
N PHE A 32 10.69 -24.53 -0.26
CA PHE A 32 12.04 -24.07 -0.53
C PHE A 32 12.58 -23.32 0.70
N PRO A 33 12.92 -24.04 1.78
CA PRO A 33 13.29 -23.41 3.05
C PRO A 33 14.61 -22.65 2.92
N ILE A 34 14.57 -21.37 3.30
CA ILE A 34 15.77 -20.55 3.51
C ILE A 34 16.05 -20.52 5.02
N ASN A 35 17.32 -20.59 5.41
CA ASN A 35 17.74 -20.52 6.81
C ASN A 35 17.20 -19.25 7.48
N ASN A 36 16.49 -19.42 8.59
CA ASN A 36 15.82 -18.34 9.34
C ASN A 36 16.53 -17.96 10.65
N SER A 37 17.76 -18.41 10.88
CA SER A 37 18.54 -18.15 12.10
C SER A 37 18.72 -16.65 12.38
N PHE A 38 18.80 -15.82 11.35
CA PHE A 38 18.84 -14.36 11.48
C PHE A 38 17.63 -13.81 12.26
N PHE A 39 16.46 -14.40 12.05
CA PHE A 39 15.20 -13.90 12.58
C PHE A 39 14.89 -14.35 14.01
N THR A 40 15.63 -15.32 14.55
CA THR A 40 15.41 -15.85 15.91
C THR A 40 15.93 -14.90 16.99
N SER A 41 16.80 -13.95 16.61
CA SER A 41 17.37 -12.94 17.49
C SER A 41 16.31 -12.00 18.09
N GLY A 42 16.54 -11.54 19.33
CA GLY A 42 15.68 -10.53 19.97
C GLY A 42 15.61 -9.23 19.15
N SER A 43 16.73 -8.82 18.56
CA SER A 43 16.81 -7.63 17.70
C SER A 43 15.88 -7.74 16.48
N SER A 44 15.82 -8.90 15.81
CA SER A 44 14.89 -9.12 14.70
C SER A 44 13.42 -8.91 15.11
N LYS A 45 13.04 -9.42 16.29
CA LYS A 45 11.67 -9.24 16.81
C LYS A 45 11.36 -7.76 17.07
N ILE A 46 12.30 -7.04 17.69
CA ILE A 46 12.16 -5.59 17.93
C ILE A 46 12.05 -4.85 16.60
N THR A 47 12.91 -5.14 15.61
CA THR A 47 12.82 -4.57 14.27
C THR A 47 11.46 -4.83 13.63
N GLY A 48 10.93 -6.05 13.74
CA GLY A 48 9.59 -6.39 13.27
C GLY A 48 8.50 -5.53 13.90
N LEU A 49 8.52 -5.37 15.22
CA LEU A 49 7.56 -4.52 15.95
C LEU A 49 7.69 -3.04 15.56
N VAL A 50 8.91 -2.53 15.41
CA VAL A 50 9.17 -1.16 14.95
C VAL A 50 8.61 -0.94 13.54
N LEU A 51 8.80 -1.88 12.62
CA LEU A 51 8.23 -1.82 11.27
C LEU A 51 6.69 -1.79 11.30
N MET A 52 6.07 -2.59 12.18
CA MET A 52 4.61 -2.56 12.37
C MET A 52 4.14 -1.22 12.95
N ALA A 53 4.87 -0.65 13.91
CA ALA A 53 4.56 0.67 14.46
C ALA A 53 4.65 1.77 13.39
N ILE A 54 5.71 1.74 12.56
CA ILE A 54 5.85 2.64 11.40
C ILE A 54 4.67 2.45 10.44
N ALA A 55 4.26 1.22 10.14
CA ALA A 55 3.11 0.97 9.28
C ALA A 55 1.84 1.67 9.78
N LEU A 56 1.59 1.66 11.09
CA LEU A 56 0.44 2.35 11.68
C LEU A 56 0.51 3.87 11.49
N LEU A 57 1.70 4.47 11.53
CA LEU A 57 1.90 5.90 11.26
C LEU A 57 1.55 6.28 9.81
N PHE A 58 1.65 5.34 8.86
CA PHE A 58 1.24 5.56 7.47
C PHE A 58 -0.24 5.24 7.23
N ILE A 59 -0.74 4.14 7.79
CA ILE A 59 -2.09 3.64 7.54
C ILE A 59 -3.14 4.45 8.30
N LEU A 60 -2.96 4.68 9.61
CA LEU A 60 -4.00 5.32 10.43
C LEU A 60 -4.36 6.73 9.96
N PRO A 61 -3.40 7.64 9.68
CA PRO A 61 -3.74 8.97 9.19
C PRO A 61 -4.42 8.94 7.82
N ALA A 62 -4.05 8.00 6.94
CA ALA A 62 -4.71 7.82 5.65
C ALA A 62 -6.18 7.39 5.85
N LEU A 63 -6.43 6.38 6.70
CA LEU A 63 -7.77 5.91 7.04
C LEU A 63 -8.63 7.01 7.68
N LEU A 64 -8.08 7.76 8.63
CA LEU A 64 -8.77 8.88 9.30
C LEU A 64 -9.18 9.96 8.30
N LYS A 65 -8.31 10.31 7.34
CA LYS A 65 -8.64 11.27 6.28
C LYS A 65 -9.77 10.79 5.38
N PHE A 66 -9.79 9.50 5.04
CA PHE A 66 -10.89 8.93 4.27
C PHE A 66 -12.20 8.92 5.08
N ALA A 67 -12.16 8.49 6.34
CA ALA A 67 -13.33 8.49 7.22
C ALA A 67 -13.93 9.89 7.41
N GLN A 68 -13.08 10.91 7.63
CA GLN A 68 -13.51 12.31 7.82
C GLN A 68 -14.07 12.96 6.55
N SER A 69 -13.56 12.60 5.37
CA SER A 69 -13.96 13.25 4.12
C SER A 69 -15.22 12.64 3.48
N LYS A 70 -15.85 11.63 4.11
CA LYS A 70 -16.86 10.75 3.49
C LYS A 70 -16.42 10.16 2.14
N ASN A 71 -15.12 10.27 1.81
CA ASN A 71 -14.52 9.64 0.66
C ASN A 71 -14.36 8.17 0.98
N THR A 72 -14.82 7.33 0.07
CA THR A 72 -14.86 5.89 0.35
C THR A 72 -13.43 5.34 0.26
N LEU A 73 -13.03 4.54 1.25
CA LEU A 73 -11.81 3.71 1.20
C LEU A 73 -11.82 2.76 0.00
N MET A 74 -13.00 2.55 -0.60
CA MET A 74 -13.15 1.85 -1.86
C MET A 74 -12.70 2.74 -3.00
N THR A 75 -11.63 2.32 -3.65
CA THR A 75 -11.13 2.69 -4.99
C THR A 75 -12.15 2.45 -6.11
N ILE A 76 -13.44 2.38 -5.78
CA ILE A 76 -14.56 2.01 -6.66
C ILE A 76 -15.58 3.16 -6.72
N ARG A 77 -15.54 4.12 -5.78
CA ARG A 77 -16.47 5.27 -5.75
C ARG A 77 -15.77 6.58 -6.11
N PRO A 78 -16.51 7.57 -6.65
CA PRO A 78 -15.93 8.85 -6.99
C PRO A 78 -15.32 9.55 -5.77
N ALA A 79 -14.12 10.08 -5.91
CA ALA A 79 -13.51 10.93 -4.90
C ALA A 79 -14.18 12.31 -4.92
N ASN A 80 -14.66 12.78 -3.77
CA ASN A 80 -15.28 14.10 -3.62
C ASN A 80 -14.23 15.23 -3.48
N SER A 81 -13.00 14.89 -3.11
CA SER A 81 -11.91 15.86 -2.92
C SER A 81 -10.53 15.24 -3.07
N LEU A 82 -9.62 15.99 -3.68
CA LEU A 82 -8.22 15.59 -3.82
C LEU A 82 -7.48 15.76 -2.48
N GLN A 83 -6.99 14.66 -1.93
CA GLN A 83 -6.23 14.66 -0.67
C GLN A 83 -4.76 15.01 -0.94
N THR A 84 -4.32 16.20 -0.52
CA THR A 84 -2.94 16.68 -0.70
C THR A 84 -2.24 17.03 0.61
N ASN A 85 -2.93 16.87 1.74
CA ASN A 85 -2.47 17.30 3.07
C ASN A 85 -2.15 16.12 4.01
N GLY A 86 -1.43 16.40 5.09
CA GLY A 86 -1.03 15.39 6.08
C GLY A 86 -0.08 14.35 5.47
N ILE A 87 -0.38 13.06 5.66
CA ILE A 87 0.42 11.95 5.14
C ILE A 87 0.55 11.98 3.60
N TYR A 88 -0.42 12.58 2.90
CA TYR A 88 -0.40 12.76 1.44
C TYR A 88 0.58 13.86 0.95
N LYS A 89 1.22 14.62 1.85
CA LYS A 89 2.35 15.51 1.47
C LYS A 89 3.65 14.74 1.30
N ILE A 90 3.79 13.59 1.96
CA ILE A 90 5.01 12.77 1.95
C ILE A 90 5.03 11.87 0.72
N SER A 91 3.91 11.21 0.44
CA SER A 91 3.74 10.33 -0.71
C SER A 91 2.32 10.45 -1.25
N ARG A 92 2.15 10.22 -2.56
CA ARG A 92 0.81 10.10 -3.16
C ARG A 92 0.10 8.80 -2.78
N ASN A 93 0.86 7.79 -2.35
CA ASN A 93 0.35 6.46 -2.01
C ASN A 93 0.82 5.96 -0.63
N PRO A 94 0.61 6.74 0.44
CA PRO A 94 1.19 6.44 1.76
C PRO A 94 0.62 5.15 2.37
N MET A 95 -0.64 4.82 2.07
CA MET A 95 -1.25 3.58 2.55
C MET A 95 -0.54 2.34 1.99
N TYR A 96 -0.16 2.34 0.70
CA TYR A 96 0.56 1.23 0.08
C TYR A 96 1.97 1.08 0.63
N ALA A 97 2.65 2.20 0.96
CA ALA A 97 3.92 2.16 1.67
C ALA A 97 3.76 1.58 3.09
N GLY A 98 2.72 2.01 3.82
CA GLY A 98 2.37 1.45 5.13
C GLY A 98 2.12 -0.06 5.09
N LEU A 99 1.43 -0.56 4.06
CA LEU A 99 1.21 -2.00 3.89
C LEU A 99 2.51 -2.77 3.62
N ILE A 100 3.50 -2.18 2.92
CA ILE A 100 4.83 -2.79 2.76
C ILE A 100 5.53 -2.88 4.12
N PHE A 101 5.48 -1.83 4.95
CA PHE A 101 6.04 -1.87 6.31
C PHE A 101 5.36 -2.93 7.18
N LEU A 102 4.03 -3.03 7.14
CA LEU A 102 3.27 -4.03 7.89
C LEU A 102 3.65 -5.44 7.45
N TYR A 103 3.67 -5.68 6.13
CA TYR A 103 4.06 -6.94 5.52
C TYR A 103 5.49 -7.34 5.92
N SER A 104 6.42 -6.39 5.93
CA SER A 104 7.82 -6.60 6.32
C SER A 104 7.97 -6.89 7.82
N GLY A 105 7.22 -6.17 8.67
CA GLY A 105 7.18 -6.42 10.11
C GLY A 105 6.68 -7.81 10.47
N ILE A 106 5.59 -8.25 9.82
CA ILE A 106 5.08 -9.63 9.96
C ILE A 106 6.11 -10.64 9.43
N GLY A 107 6.79 -10.33 8.33
CA GLY A 107 7.89 -11.14 7.78
C GLY A 107 9.04 -11.37 8.75
N MET A 108 9.46 -10.31 9.46
CA MET A 108 10.48 -10.39 10.51
C MET A 108 10.02 -11.31 11.66
N LEU A 109 8.79 -11.13 12.13
CA LEU A 109 8.24 -11.92 13.25
C LEU A 109 8.02 -13.40 12.89
N LYS A 110 7.67 -13.69 11.63
CA LYS A 110 7.57 -15.07 11.12
C LYS A 110 8.93 -15.68 10.77
N GLY A 111 9.95 -14.84 10.60
CA GLY A 111 11.28 -15.26 10.18
C GLY A 111 11.30 -15.88 8.79
N ASN A 112 10.76 -15.16 7.81
CA ASN A 112 10.64 -15.65 6.44
C ASN A 112 11.32 -14.72 5.42
N TRP A 113 12.42 -15.18 4.81
CA TRP A 113 13.14 -14.45 3.77
C TRP A 113 12.33 -14.25 2.49
N TRP A 114 11.48 -15.21 2.12
CA TRP A 114 10.62 -15.09 0.94
C TRP A 114 9.70 -13.89 1.00
N THR A 115 9.29 -13.49 2.22
CA THR A 115 8.52 -12.26 2.42
C THR A 115 9.29 -11.06 1.86
N PHE A 116 10.56 -10.89 2.20
CA PHE A 116 11.37 -9.76 1.71
C PHE A 116 11.68 -9.87 0.21
N ILE A 117 11.99 -11.08 -0.27
CA ILE A 117 12.29 -11.34 -1.69
C ILE A 117 11.09 -10.99 -2.59
N LEU A 118 9.86 -11.14 -2.10
CA LEU A 118 8.64 -10.85 -2.86
C LEU A 118 8.20 -9.38 -2.82
N ILE A 119 8.85 -8.51 -2.04
CA ILE A 119 8.49 -7.08 -1.98
C ILE A 119 8.53 -6.40 -3.36
N PRO A 120 9.57 -6.59 -4.21
CA PRO A 120 9.58 -6.02 -5.56
C PRO A 120 8.38 -6.45 -6.41
N VAL A 121 7.95 -7.71 -6.27
CA VAL A 121 6.76 -8.25 -6.96
C VAL A 121 5.50 -7.52 -6.51
N ILE A 122 5.33 -7.32 -5.20
CA ILE A 122 4.21 -6.53 -4.65
C ILE A 122 4.21 -5.12 -5.21
N ILE A 123 5.36 -4.44 -5.20
CA ILE A 123 5.50 -3.06 -5.71
C ILE A 123 5.09 -2.99 -7.18
N ILE A 124 5.58 -3.92 -8.01
CA ILE A 124 5.24 -3.97 -9.45
C ILE A 124 3.73 -4.17 -9.64
N ILE A 125 3.13 -5.14 -8.95
CA ILE A 125 1.69 -5.45 -9.08
C ILE A 125 0.86 -4.24 -8.63
N VAL A 126 1.11 -3.70 -7.44
CA VAL A 126 0.37 -2.56 -6.91
C VAL A 126 0.54 -1.33 -7.81
N GLN A 127 1.75 -1.08 -8.32
CA GLN A 127 1.99 0.05 -9.20
C GLN A 127 1.21 -0.05 -10.52
N LEU A 128 1.23 -1.22 -11.17
CA LEU A 128 0.63 -1.39 -12.49
C LEU A 128 -0.89 -1.55 -12.44
N TYR A 129 -1.41 -2.30 -11.47
CA TYR A 129 -2.81 -2.69 -11.42
C TYR A 129 -3.68 -1.84 -10.48
N VAL A 130 -3.06 -1.12 -9.54
CA VAL A 130 -3.80 -0.27 -8.58
C VAL A 130 -3.46 1.19 -8.82
N ILE A 131 -2.22 1.59 -8.55
CA ILE A 131 -1.82 3.00 -8.54
C ILE A 131 -2.05 3.65 -9.89
N LYS A 132 -1.65 3.01 -11.00
CA LYS A 132 -1.84 3.58 -12.33
C LYS A 132 -3.32 3.86 -12.65
N GLY A 133 -4.23 2.97 -12.24
CA GLY A 133 -5.68 3.15 -12.40
C GLY A 133 -6.19 4.33 -11.59
N GLU A 134 -5.79 4.41 -10.32
CA GLU A 134 -6.13 5.52 -9.42
C GLU A 134 -5.59 6.86 -9.91
N GLU A 135 -4.33 6.95 -10.31
CA GLU A 135 -3.73 8.20 -10.79
C GLU A 135 -4.40 8.68 -12.08
N ASN A 136 -4.73 7.77 -12.99
CA ASN A 136 -5.47 8.10 -14.21
C ASN A 136 -6.87 8.63 -13.89
N TYR A 137 -7.56 8.01 -12.93
CA TYR A 137 -8.86 8.47 -12.46
C TYR A 137 -8.76 9.86 -11.80
N LEU A 138 -7.78 10.06 -10.91
CA LEU A 138 -7.57 11.34 -10.23
C LEU A 138 -7.23 12.46 -11.22
N GLN A 139 -6.45 12.16 -12.26
CA GLN A 139 -6.16 13.12 -13.33
C GLN A 139 -7.43 13.50 -14.11
N ARG A 140 -8.33 12.55 -14.41
CA ARG A 140 -9.62 12.86 -15.07
C ARG A 140 -10.57 13.64 -14.16
N ALA A 141 -10.63 13.27 -12.88
CA ALA A 141 -11.55 13.86 -11.91
C ALA A 141 -11.14 15.28 -11.47
N PHE A 142 -9.84 15.55 -11.33
CA PHE A 142 -9.33 16.80 -10.74
C PHE A 142 -8.43 17.62 -11.68
N GLY A 143 -8.10 17.12 -12.87
CA GLY A 143 -7.38 17.86 -13.91
C GLY A 143 -6.07 18.49 -13.42
N GLU A 144 -5.93 19.80 -13.63
CA GLU A 144 -4.75 20.58 -13.27
C GLU A 144 -4.37 20.48 -11.78
N ALA A 145 -5.35 20.42 -10.88
CA ALA A 145 -5.06 20.31 -9.44
C ALA A 145 -4.25 19.04 -9.12
N TYR A 146 -4.56 17.92 -9.78
CA TYR A 146 -3.80 16.68 -9.64
C TYR A 146 -2.43 16.76 -10.32
N ILE A 147 -2.33 17.41 -11.48
CA ILE A 147 -1.05 17.60 -12.19
C ILE A 147 -0.08 18.40 -11.32
N GLN A 148 -0.54 19.50 -10.71
CA GLN A 148 0.29 20.31 -9.80
C GLN A 148 0.69 19.55 -8.55
N TYR A 149 -0.21 18.73 -8.00
CA TYR A 149 0.10 17.85 -6.88
C TYR A 149 1.16 16.80 -7.24
N ARG A 150 1.04 16.14 -8.40
CA ARG A 150 2.01 15.15 -8.91
C ARG A 150 3.41 15.72 -9.10
N LYS A 151 3.53 17.00 -9.48
CA LYS A 151 4.84 17.68 -9.60
C LYS A 151 5.55 17.86 -8.25
N LYS A 152 4.77 17.99 -7.16
CA LYS A 152 5.30 18.30 -5.82
C LYS A 152 5.53 17.05 -4.98
N VAL A 153 4.75 15.99 -5.18
CA VAL A 153 4.77 14.80 -4.32
C VAL A 153 5.07 13.54 -5.12
N ARG A 154 6.03 12.75 -4.64
CA ARG A 154 6.45 11.50 -5.27
C ARG A 154 5.38 10.42 -5.14
N ARG A 155 5.43 9.43 -6.05
CA ARG A 155 4.45 8.32 -6.07
C ARG A 155 4.61 7.43 -4.82
N TRP A 156 5.85 7.09 -4.52
CA TRP A 156 6.30 6.40 -3.31
C TRP A 156 7.13 7.38 -2.47
N ILE A 157 7.59 6.97 -1.28
CA ILE A 157 8.46 7.76 -0.40
C ILE A 157 9.83 7.94 -1.07
#